data_AF-A0A969EZN5-F1
#
_entry.id   AF-A0A969EZN5-F1
#
_cell.length_a   1.000
_cell.length_b   1.000
_cell.length_c   1.000
_cell.angle_alpha   90.00
_cell.angle_beta   90.00
_cell.angle_gamma   90.00
#
_symmetry.space_group_name_H-M   'P 1'
#
loop_
_entity.id
_entity.type
_entity.pdbx_description
1 polymer ?
#
loop_
_entity_poly.entity_id
_entity_poly.type
_entity_poly.pdbx_seq_one_letter_code
_entity_poly.pdbx_strand_id
1 'polypeptide(L)'
;MYKLYTRVVVGMAVASAVALYAMRSSADMACETGAMDDDTLFAKATQLTGAGQDAEGFAILRKIESLCFDSGDKVAKKAQFNTVMESVGRKLARAAEAAGKFDEAERFYRDVRDSTYAYTEADEDRVAVARAKANRTSTSVVGGAIYRFNADQRRMWSESSVRDRAKPHQAERTQQMAAYESELQTIAAAQGDAALAAEEKAFTGMAGRFSAYPVEDVERAKSWYQLAGGGTMKRATDRAVARGDQLSKETIPARLEAAIDYYQQADATAKAQQVRDKAKNLGDAADRTGNFHRAADYYNVADLSAQADAVMARGEAQAEANEKKRKAEFDAGADDLEAELGF
;
A
#
# COMPACT_ATOMS: atom_id res chain seq x y z
N MET A 1 -26.16 -67.24 11.56
CA MET A 1 -27.43 -67.64 10.92
C MET A 1 -27.55 -66.90 9.60
N TYR A 2 -27.99 -67.65 8.58
CA TYR A 2 -28.03 -67.36 7.15
C TYR A 2 -28.97 -66.23 6.71
N LYS A 3 -28.58 -65.52 5.64
CA LYS A 3 -29.29 -65.39 4.32
C LYS A 3 -28.60 -64.26 3.52
N LEU A 4 -27.70 -64.52 2.55
CA LEU A 4 -27.90 -65.05 1.20
C LEU A 4 -29.09 -64.40 0.46
N TYR A 5 -28.80 -63.42 -0.41
CA TYR A 5 -29.55 -63.20 -1.65
C TYR A 5 -28.60 -62.89 -2.79
N THR A 6 -28.52 -63.86 -3.70
CA THR A 6 -27.83 -63.85 -4.98
C THR A 6 -28.90 -63.82 -6.08
N ARG A 7 -28.71 -63.01 -7.12
CA ARG A 7 -29.22 -63.13 -8.52
C ARG A 7 -28.68 -61.89 -9.26
N VAL A 8 -27.60 -61.94 -10.04
CA VAL A 8 -27.43 -62.54 -11.40
C VAL A 8 -28.59 -62.20 -12.33
N VAL A 9 -28.34 -61.32 -13.32
CA VAL A 9 -28.60 -61.51 -14.77
C VAL A 9 -27.89 -60.34 -15.53
N VAL A 10 -26.76 -60.63 -16.19
CA VAL A 10 -26.54 -60.67 -17.67
C VAL A 10 -26.47 -59.30 -18.37
N GLY A 11 -25.25 -58.95 -18.78
CA GLY A 11 -24.91 -58.70 -20.18
C GLY A 11 -25.19 -57.33 -20.78
N MET A 12 -24.13 -56.56 -21.04
CA MET A 12 -23.99 -55.87 -22.33
C MET A 12 -22.52 -55.70 -22.69
N ALA A 13 -22.23 -56.00 -23.95
CA ALA A 13 -20.93 -56.17 -24.56
C ALA A 13 -20.11 -54.87 -24.59
N VAL A 14 -18.86 -54.96 -24.13
CA VAL A 14 -17.83 -53.96 -24.41
C VAL A 14 -17.15 -54.38 -25.71
N ALA A 15 -17.65 -53.86 -26.82
CA ALA A 15 -16.99 -53.92 -28.11
C ALA A 15 -17.24 -52.59 -28.83
N SER A 16 -16.31 -51.67 -28.71
CA SER A 16 -16.07 -50.54 -29.65
C SER A 16 -14.68 -50.01 -29.29
N ALA A 17 -13.67 -50.54 -29.98
CA ALA A 17 -13.06 -49.85 -31.10
C ALA A 17 -12.07 -48.80 -30.60
N VAL A 18 -10.80 -49.20 -30.65
CA VAL A 18 -9.62 -48.36 -30.65
C VAL A 18 -9.81 -47.29 -31.74
N ALA A 19 -10.41 -46.17 -31.36
CA ALA A 19 -10.35 -44.96 -32.13
C ALA A 19 -8.96 -44.36 -31.86
N LEU A 20 -8.02 -44.74 -32.72
CA LEU A 20 -6.89 -43.90 -33.12
C LEU A 20 -7.47 -42.61 -33.72
N TYR A 21 -8.04 -41.76 -32.86
CA TYR A 21 -8.25 -40.36 -33.17
C TYR A 21 -6.91 -39.71 -32.90
N ALA A 22 -6.23 -39.35 -33.99
CA ALA A 22 -5.10 -38.47 -33.96
C ALA A 22 -5.41 -37.31 -33.00
N MET A 23 -4.61 -37.17 -31.95
CA MET A 23 -4.41 -35.88 -31.30
C MET A 23 -3.79 -34.97 -32.37
N ARG A 24 -4.64 -34.44 -33.24
CA ARG A 24 -4.35 -33.25 -34.03
C ARG A 24 -4.13 -32.17 -32.98
N SER A 25 -2.88 -31.71 -32.87
CA SER A 25 -2.45 -30.76 -31.86
C SER A 25 -3.41 -29.58 -31.78
N SER A 26 -3.82 -29.21 -30.57
CA SER A 26 -4.71 -28.09 -30.25
C SER A 26 -4.22 -26.71 -30.72
N ALA A 27 -3.10 -26.63 -31.45
CA ALA A 27 -2.59 -25.42 -32.06
C ALA A 27 -3.32 -25.05 -33.38
N ASP A 28 -3.83 -26.04 -34.14
CA ASP A 28 -4.46 -25.76 -35.45
C ASP A 28 -5.91 -25.24 -35.33
N MET A 29 -6.51 -25.24 -34.12
CA MET A 29 -7.90 -24.81 -33.90
C MET A 29 -8.05 -23.33 -33.50
N ALA A 30 -6.94 -22.60 -33.25
CA ALA A 30 -7.00 -21.22 -32.76
C ALA A 30 -6.91 -20.14 -33.87
N CYS A 31 -6.45 -20.50 -35.07
CA CYS A 31 -6.33 -19.54 -36.16
C CYS A 31 -7.71 -19.27 -36.79
N GLU A 32 -8.41 -18.22 -36.34
CA GLU A 32 -9.70 -17.79 -36.91
C GLU A 32 -9.53 -17.36 -38.38
N THR A 33 -10.21 -18.05 -39.29
CA THR A 33 -10.12 -17.87 -40.76
C THR A 33 -10.93 -16.69 -41.30
N GLY A 34 -11.15 -15.63 -40.50
CA GLY A 34 -12.16 -14.59 -40.78
C GLY A 34 -11.64 -13.19 -41.18
N ALA A 35 -10.35 -12.88 -41.01
CA ALA A 35 -9.74 -11.60 -41.39
C ALA A 35 -8.52 -11.83 -42.28
N MET A 36 -7.95 -10.77 -42.88
CA MET A 36 -6.71 -10.85 -43.69
C MET A 36 -5.70 -11.82 -43.06
N ASP A 37 -5.09 -12.70 -43.84
CA ASP A 37 -4.10 -13.65 -43.31
C ASP A 37 -2.96 -12.90 -42.58
N ASP A 38 -2.39 -13.55 -41.56
CA ASP A 38 -1.36 -12.97 -40.69
C ASP A 38 -0.11 -12.52 -41.47
N ASP A 39 0.15 -13.16 -42.62
CA ASP A 39 1.22 -12.78 -43.53
C ASP A 39 0.97 -11.39 -44.14
N THR A 40 -0.26 -11.11 -44.55
CA THR A 40 -0.69 -9.82 -45.09
C THR A 40 -0.70 -8.75 -44.01
N LEU A 41 -1.15 -9.07 -42.79
CA LEU A 41 -1.08 -8.17 -41.64
C LEU A 41 0.37 -7.83 -41.30
N PHE A 42 1.27 -8.81 -41.31
CA PHE A 42 2.69 -8.60 -41.02
C PHE A 42 3.38 -7.74 -42.08
N ALA A 43 3.09 -7.98 -43.37
CA ALA A 43 3.61 -7.15 -44.46
C ALA A 43 3.16 -5.69 -44.34
N LYS A 44 1.87 -5.48 -44.05
CA LYS A 44 1.31 -4.13 -43.81
C LYS A 44 1.95 -3.45 -42.60
N ALA A 45 2.09 -4.17 -41.49
CA ALA A 45 2.74 -3.64 -40.29
C ALA A 45 4.19 -3.20 -40.58
N THR A 46 4.95 -4.03 -41.29
CA THR A 46 6.34 -3.73 -41.68
C THR A 46 6.43 -2.52 -42.62
N GLN A 47 5.47 -2.37 -43.54
CA GLN A 47 5.41 -1.19 -44.40
C GLN A 47 5.16 0.09 -43.60
N LEU A 48 4.22 0.06 -42.65
CA LEU A 48 3.91 1.22 -41.80
C LEU A 48 5.11 1.62 -40.92
N THR A 49 5.79 0.64 -40.31
CA THR A 49 6.97 0.92 -39.46
C THR A 49 8.14 1.46 -40.31
N GLY A 50 8.33 0.94 -41.53
CA GLY A 50 9.30 1.48 -42.50
C GLY A 50 8.99 2.93 -42.93
N ALA A 51 7.72 3.32 -42.93
CA ALA A 51 7.27 4.69 -43.19
C ALA A 51 7.31 5.60 -41.94
N GLY A 52 7.76 5.10 -40.79
CA GLY A 52 7.79 5.84 -39.52
C GLY A 52 6.45 5.90 -38.79
N GLN A 53 5.42 5.19 -39.26
CA GLN A 53 4.11 5.06 -38.61
C GLN A 53 4.13 3.95 -37.55
N ASP A 54 5.09 4.03 -36.63
CA ASP A 54 5.40 2.97 -35.65
C ASP A 54 4.19 2.57 -34.80
N ALA A 55 3.40 3.53 -34.34
CA ALA A 55 2.23 3.26 -33.49
C ALA A 55 1.15 2.45 -34.24
N GLU A 56 0.88 2.80 -35.49
CA GLU A 56 -0.10 2.11 -36.33
C GLU A 56 0.40 0.72 -36.72
N GLY A 57 1.68 0.60 -37.10
CA GLY A 57 2.31 -0.68 -37.39
C GLY A 57 2.30 -1.60 -36.17
N PHE A 58 2.65 -1.10 -34.98
CA PHE A 58 2.62 -1.87 -33.75
C PHE A 58 1.21 -2.33 -33.36
N ALA A 59 0.20 -1.47 -33.55
CA ALA A 59 -1.19 -1.84 -33.30
C ALA A 59 -1.68 -3.00 -34.21
N ILE A 60 -1.10 -3.14 -35.41
CA ILE A 60 -1.34 -4.31 -36.27
C ILE A 60 -0.57 -5.53 -35.77
N LEU A 61 0.73 -5.39 -35.43
CA LEU A 61 1.55 -6.50 -34.93
C LEU A 61 0.93 -7.19 -33.71
N ARG A 62 0.32 -6.43 -32.80
CA ARG A 62 -0.36 -6.95 -31.60
C ARG A 62 -1.54 -7.87 -31.89
N LYS A 63 -2.12 -7.81 -33.09
CA LYS A 63 -3.25 -8.64 -33.49
C LYS A 63 -2.81 -9.94 -34.15
N ILE A 64 -1.52 -10.06 -34.49
CA ILE A 64 -0.96 -11.22 -35.17
C ILE A 64 -0.65 -12.28 -34.13
N GLU A 65 -1.22 -13.47 -34.31
CA GLU A 65 -0.83 -14.63 -33.53
C GLU A 65 0.35 -15.29 -34.22
N SER A 66 1.57 -15.10 -33.71
CA SER A 66 2.81 -15.59 -34.36
C SER A 66 2.87 -17.10 -34.61
N LEU A 67 1.93 -17.87 -34.06
CA LEU A 67 1.74 -19.30 -34.29
C LEU A 67 0.93 -19.62 -35.56
N CYS A 68 0.19 -18.65 -36.10
CA CYS A 68 -0.75 -18.78 -37.20
C CYS A 68 -0.18 -18.39 -38.57
N PHE A 69 1.13 -18.16 -38.71
CA PHE A 69 1.73 -17.98 -40.03
C PHE A 69 1.53 -19.23 -40.91
N ASP A 70 0.95 -19.06 -42.10
CA ASP A 70 0.51 -20.14 -43.00
C ASP A 70 1.61 -20.69 -43.93
N SER A 71 2.79 -20.06 -43.97
CA SER A 71 3.82 -20.37 -44.97
C SER A 71 4.76 -21.53 -44.61
N GLY A 72 5.39 -22.14 -45.62
CA GLY A 72 6.38 -23.23 -45.49
C GLY A 72 7.67 -22.89 -44.73
N ASP A 73 7.86 -21.63 -44.33
CA ASP A 73 8.99 -21.17 -43.50
C ASP A 73 8.50 -20.37 -42.27
N LYS A 74 7.67 -21.02 -41.44
CA LYS A 74 7.12 -20.43 -40.21
C LYS A 74 8.21 -19.93 -39.24
N VAL A 75 9.38 -20.59 -39.23
CA VAL A 75 10.49 -20.26 -38.33
C VAL A 75 11.12 -18.92 -38.72
N ALA A 76 11.46 -18.71 -39.99
CA ALA A 76 12.04 -17.44 -40.42
C ALA A 76 11.06 -16.29 -40.26
N LYS A 77 9.78 -16.48 -40.61
CA LYS A 77 8.76 -15.45 -40.44
C LYS A 77 8.54 -15.08 -38.98
N LYS A 78 8.48 -16.07 -38.08
CA LYS A 78 8.39 -15.81 -36.64
C LYS A 78 9.60 -15.02 -36.13
N ALA A 79 10.81 -15.34 -36.60
CA ALA A 79 12.00 -14.60 -36.22
C ALA A 79 11.96 -13.14 -36.71
N GLN A 80 11.49 -12.90 -37.94
CA GLN A 80 11.29 -11.55 -38.48
C GLN A 80 10.22 -10.78 -37.69
N PHE A 81 9.08 -11.41 -37.43
CA PHE A 81 8.01 -10.85 -36.60
C PHE A 81 8.54 -10.43 -35.23
N ASN A 82 9.24 -11.32 -34.54
CA ASN A 82 9.83 -11.02 -33.24
C ASN A 82 10.78 -9.83 -33.30
N THR A 83 11.64 -9.76 -34.33
CA THR A 83 12.59 -8.66 -34.52
C THR A 83 11.88 -7.32 -34.71
N VAL A 84 10.83 -7.28 -35.55
CA VAL A 84 10.07 -6.04 -35.81
C VAL A 84 9.26 -5.63 -34.59
N MET A 85 8.56 -6.59 -33.97
CA MET A 85 7.78 -6.37 -32.74
C MET A 85 8.65 -5.81 -31.62
N GLU A 86 9.83 -6.41 -31.39
CA GLU A 86 10.78 -5.96 -30.38
C GLU A 86 11.33 -4.56 -30.69
N SER A 87 11.80 -4.33 -31.92
CA SER A 87 12.38 -3.04 -32.33
C SER A 87 11.37 -1.89 -32.17
N VAL A 88 10.18 -2.06 -32.72
CA VAL A 88 9.13 -1.03 -32.72
C VAL A 88 8.56 -0.84 -31.32
N GLY A 89 8.27 -1.92 -30.60
CA GLY A 89 7.75 -1.86 -29.24
C GLY A 89 8.73 -1.18 -28.28
N ARG A 90 10.03 -1.50 -28.33
CA ARG A 90 11.06 -0.82 -27.55
C ARG A 90 11.19 0.66 -27.89
N LYS A 91 11.09 1.01 -29.18
CA LYS A 91 11.13 2.41 -29.63
C LYS A 91 9.96 3.21 -29.06
N LEU A 92 8.74 2.68 -29.16
CA LEU A 92 7.54 3.30 -28.60
C LEU A 92 7.60 3.38 -27.06
N ALA A 93 8.07 2.32 -26.40
CA ALA A 93 8.23 2.31 -24.95
C ALA A 93 9.21 3.40 -24.47
N ARG A 94 10.37 3.52 -25.12
CA ARG A 94 11.36 4.58 -24.80
C ARG A 94 10.81 5.98 -25.07
N ALA A 95 10.04 6.17 -26.13
CA ALA A 95 9.38 7.44 -26.40
C ALA A 95 8.35 7.78 -25.29
N ALA A 96 7.58 6.79 -24.83
CA ALA A 96 6.65 6.95 -23.72
C ALA A 96 7.38 7.27 -22.40
N GLU A 97 8.49 6.58 -22.09
CA GLU A 97 9.35 6.91 -20.94
C GLU A 97 9.87 8.34 -20.98
N ALA A 98 10.41 8.77 -22.13
CA ALA A 98 10.92 10.12 -22.32
C ALA A 98 9.82 11.18 -22.13
N ALA A 99 8.57 10.84 -22.42
CA ALA A 99 7.39 11.66 -22.18
C ALA A 99 6.83 11.54 -20.74
N GLY A 100 7.45 10.74 -19.86
CA GLY A 100 6.97 10.49 -18.50
C GLY A 100 5.73 9.60 -18.42
N LYS A 101 5.33 8.95 -19.51
CA LYS A 101 4.16 8.07 -19.61
C LYS A 101 4.52 6.62 -19.26
N PHE A 102 4.91 6.39 -18.00
CA PHE A 102 5.44 5.09 -17.57
C PHE A 102 4.45 3.92 -17.71
N ASP A 103 3.14 4.13 -17.50
CA ASP A 103 2.13 3.09 -17.70
C ASP A 103 2.03 2.64 -19.17
N GLU A 104 2.19 3.60 -20.09
CA GLU A 104 2.20 3.33 -21.53
C GLU A 104 3.49 2.60 -21.95
N ALA A 105 4.64 3.04 -21.42
CA ALA A 105 5.91 2.36 -21.64
C ALA A 105 5.89 0.90 -21.14
N GLU A 106 5.38 0.67 -19.93
CA GLU A 106 5.26 -0.68 -19.37
C GLU A 106 4.36 -1.56 -20.22
N ARG A 107 3.25 -1.01 -20.74
CA ARG A 107 2.35 -1.74 -21.65
C ARG A 107 3.07 -2.17 -22.92
N PHE A 108 3.85 -1.28 -23.55
CA PHE A 108 4.62 -1.62 -24.74
C PHE A 108 5.63 -2.75 -24.48
N TYR A 109 6.38 -2.70 -23.37
CA TYR A 109 7.31 -3.78 -23.01
C TYR A 109 6.61 -5.11 -22.75
N ARG A 110 5.44 -5.06 -22.09
CA ARG A 110 4.61 -6.23 -21.84
C ARG A 110 4.06 -6.83 -23.12
N ASP A 111 3.55 -6.01 -24.04
CA ASP A 111 3.06 -6.47 -25.35
C ASP A 111 4.20 -7.16 -26.13
N VAL A 112 5.42 -6.60 -26.12
CA VAL A 112 6.59 -7.26 -26.74
C VAL A 112 6.89 -8.60 -26.08
N ARG A 113 6.91 -8.66 -24.74
CA ARG A 113 7.16 -9.88 -23.98
C ARG A 113 6.17 -10.99 -24.34
N ASP A 114 4.89 -10.65 -24.30
CA ASP A 114 3.78 -11.61 -24.46
C ASP A 114 3.70 -12.10 -25.92
N SER A 115 4.05 -11.27 -26.92
CA SER A 115 4.03 -11.65 -28.33
C SER A 115 5.27 -12.41 -28.81
N THR A 116 6.45 -12.08 -28.29
CA THR A 116 7.72 -12.62 -28.82
C THR A 116 8.30 -13.76 -27.98
N TYR A 117 7.85 -13.90 -26.73
CA TYR A 117 8.51 -14.69 -25.69
C TYR A 117 9.99 -14.30 -25.48
N ALA A 118 10.42 -13.15 -26.02
CA ALA A 118 11.77 -12.63 -25.80
C ALA A 118 11.82 -11.97 -24.42
N TYR A 119 12.97 -12.13 -23.74
CA TYR A 119 13.19 -11.61 -22.40
C TYR A 119 13.30 -10.08 -22.41
N THR A 120 12.23 -9.38 -22.01
CA THR A 120 12.18 -7.92 -21.83
C THR A 120 12.01 -7.50 -20.37
N GLU A 121 12.11 -8.44 -19.42
CA GLU A 121 11.91 -8.15 -17.99
C GLU A 121 12.86 -7.05 -17.48
N ALA A 122 14.10 -6.99 -17.99
CA ALA A 122 15.07 -5.95 -17.61
C ALA A 122 14.62 -4.52 -18.00
N ASP A 123 13.87 -4.36 -19.10
CA ASP A 123 13.33 -3.06 -19.48
C ASP A 123 12.11 -2.67 -18.64
N GLU A 124 11.22 -3.63 -18.36
CA GLU A 124 10.10 -3.39 -17.45
C GLU A 124 10.59 -3.02 -16.04
N ASP A 125 11.65 -3.68 -15.57
CA ASP A 125 12.35 -3.40 -14.32
C ASP A 125 12.93 -1.97 -14.31
N ARG A 126 13.57 -1.55 -15.40
CA ARG A 126 14.08 -0.18 -15.58
C ARG A 126 12.95 0.86 -15.55
N VAL A 127 11.82 0.60 -16.21
CA VAL A 127 10.64 1.48 -16.19
C VAL A 127 10.06 1.59 -14.78
N ALA A 128 9.98 0.48 -14.04
CA ALA A 128 9.48 0.49 -12.66
C ALA A 128 10.33 1.40 -11.75
N VAL A 129 11.66 1.33 -11.87
CA VAL A 129 12.57 2.21 -11.13
C VAL A 129 12.44 3.67 -11.58
N ALA A 130 12.39 3.93 -12.88
CA ALA A 130 12.20 5.29 -13.40
C ALA A 130 10.90 5.93 -12.92
N ARG A 131 9.80 5.16 -12.92
CA ARG A 131 8.50 5.58 -12.39
C ARG A 131 8.57 5.89 -10.89
N ALA A 132 9.25 5.04 -10.12
CA ALA A 132 9.43 5.24 -8.68
C ALA A 132 10.29 6.48 -8.38
N LYS A 133 11.32 6.76 -9.17
CA LYS A 133 12.11 8.00 -9.06
C LYS A 133 11.28 9.24 -9.37
N ALA A 134 10.50 9.20 -10.45
CA ALA A 134 9.62 10.29 -10.83
C ALA A 134 8.54 10.57 -9.78
N ASN A 135 8.08 9.52 -9.09
CA ASN A 135 7.02 9.60 -8.07
C ASN A 135 7.55 9.20 -6.68
N ARG A 136 8.73 9.70 -6.31
CA ARG A 136 9.46 9.28 -5.10
C ARG A 136 8.71 9.50 -3.78
N THR A 137 7.68 10.34 -3.76
CA THR A 137 6.83 10.60 -2.59
C THR A 137 5.63 9.65 -2.50
N SER A 138 5.38 8.84 -3.51
CA SER A 138 4.26 7.89 -3.53
C SER A 138 4.71 6.55 -2.97
N THR A 139 4.25 6.23 -1.76
CA THR A 139 4.54 4.95 -1.10
C THR A 139 4.04 3.76 -1.92
N SER A 140 2.91 3.89 -2.62
CA SER A 140 2.37 2.82 -3.47
C SER A 140 3.23 2.56 -4.70
N VAL A 141 3.78 3.61 -5.32
CA VAL A 141 4.65 3.45 -6.50
C VAL A 141 6.00 2.85 -6.10
N VAL A 142 6.66 3.40 -5.08
CA VAL A 142 7.96 2.89 -4.62
C VAL A 142 7.81 1.48 -4.03
N GLY A 143 6.80 1.26 -3.18
CA GLY A 143 6.53 -0.04 -2.58
C GLY A 143 6.13 -1.10 -3.62
N GLY A 144 5.36 -0.73 -4.64
CA GLY A 144 5.01 -1.62 -5.75
C GLY A 144 6.24 -2.07 -6.54
N ALA A 145 7.18 -1.16 -6.81
CA ALA A 145 8.44 -1.49 -7.48
C ALA A 145 9.31 -2.44 -6.62
N ILE A 146 9.48 -2.16 -5.31
CA ILE A 146 10.21 -3.05 -4.39
C ILE A 146 9.56 -4.44 -4.32
N TYR A 147 8.22 -4.49 -4.21
CA TYR A 147 7.50 -5.77 -4.17
C TYR A 147 7.71 -6.60 -5.43
N ARG A 148 7.66 -5.97 -6.61
CA ARG A 148 7.95 -6.61 -7.90
C ARG A 148 9.34 -7.26 -7.89
N PHE A 149 10.38 -6.52 -7.49
CA PHE A 149 11.74 -7.07 -7.44
C PHE A 149 11.87 -8.24 -6.47
N ASN A 150 11.25 -8.14 -5.29
CA ASN A 150 11.22 -9.24 -4.32
C ASN A 150 10.44 -10.48 -4.80
N ALA A 151 9.39 -10.29 -5.61
CA ALA A 151 8.63 -11.38 -6.20
C ALA A 151 9.43 -12.05 -7.32
N ASP A 152 10.08 -11.26 -8.17
CA ASP A 152 10.88 -11.75 -9.29
C ASP A 152 12.14 -12.47 -8.81
N GLN A 153 12.83 -11.95 -7.78
CA GLN A 153 13.91 -12.68 -7.13
C GLN A 153 13.39 -14.04 -6.64
N ARG A 154 12.29 -14.10 -5.88
CA ARG A 154 11.72 -15.37 -5.39
C ARG A 154 11.38 -16.36 -6.51
N ARG A 155 10.87 -15.89 -7.65
CA ARG A 155 10.61 -16.72 -8.84
C ARG A 155 11.90 -17.26 -9.46
N MET A 156 12.93 -16.42 -9.59
CA MET A 156 14.25 -16.81 -10.10
C MET A 156 14.92 -17.88 -9.22
N TRP A 157 14.68 -17.86 -7.91
CA TRP A 157 15.27 -18.79 -6.95
C TRP A 157 14.48 -20.09 -6.72
N SER A 158 13.31 -20.28 -7.35
CA SER A 158 12.54 -21.53 -7.22
C SER A 158 13.22 -22.73 -7.88
N GLU A 159 13.03 -23.95 -7.33
CA GLU A 159 13.69 -25.19 -7.74
C GLU A 159 13.51 -25.56 -9.22
N SER A 160 12.39 -25.17 -9.85
CA SER A 160 12.16 -25.39 -11.28
C SER A 160 13.03 -24.50 -12.17
N SER A 161 13.34 -23.27 -11.74
CA SER A 161 14.17 -22.29 -12.45
C SER A 161 15.66 -22.63 -12.43
N VAL A 162 16.05 -23.58 -11.59
CA VAL A 162 17.45 -23.99 -11.35
C VAL A 162 18.05 -24.72 -12.54
N ARG A 163 17.23 -25.46 -13.29
CA ARG A 163 17.66 -26.17 -14.50
C ARG A 163 18.00 -25.24 -15.66
N ASP A 164 17.47 -24.01 -15.67
CA ASP A 164 17.75 -22.99 -16.69
C ASP A 164 18.95 -22.06 -16.34
N ARG A 165 19.63 -22.30 -15.21
CA ARG A 165 20.78 -21.50 -14.71
C ARG A 165 22.02 -21.49 -15.60
N ALA A 166 22.03 -22.25 -16.69
CA ALA A 166 23.13 -22.25 -17.65
C ALA A 166 23.13 -21.01 -18.58
N LYS A 167 22.15 -20.09 -18.45
CA LYS A 167 22.08 -18.90 -19.30
C LYS A 167 22.96 -17.75 -18.74
N PRO A 168 23.91 -17.22 -19.53
CA PRO A 168 24.88 -16.20 -19.08
C PRO A 168 24.24 -14.89 -18.59
N HIS A 169 23.03 -14.54 -19.05
CA HIS A 169 22.36 -13.28 -18.70
C HIS A 169 21.70 -13.28 -17.30
N GLN A 170 21.58 -14.43 -16.63
CA GLN A 170 20.87 -14.50 -15.36
C GLN A 170 21.66 -13.87 -14.20
N ALA A 171 22.98 -14.03 -14.19
CA ALA A 171 23.85 -13.43 -13.17
C ALA A 171 23.82 -11.90 -13.24
N GLU A 172 23.92 -11.35 -14.45
CA GLU A 172 23.85 -9.91 -14.72
C GLU A 172 22.49 -9.35 -14.28
N ARG A 173 21.38 -10.03 -14.61
CA ARG A 173 20.05 -9.60 -14.18
C ARG A 173 19.88 -9.59 -12.67
N THR A 174 20.34 -10.64 -11.98
CA THR A 174 20.28 -10.68 -10.50
C THR A 174 21.04 -9.52 -9.88
N GLN A 175 22.23 -9.19 -10.41
CA GLN A 175 23.00 -8.03 -9.95
C GLN A 175 22.27 -6.71 -10.21
N GLN A 176 21.66 -6.55 -11.38
CA GLN A 176 20.87 -5.35 -11.70
C GLN A 176 19.65 -5.20 -10.78
N MET A 177 18.91 -6.27 -10.53
CA MET A 177 17.75 -6.24 -9.64
C MET A 177 18.15 -5.89 -8.21
N ALA A 178 19.26 -6.44 -7.70
CA ALA A 178 19.78 -6.08 -6.38
C ALA A 178 20.18 -4.59 -6.32
N ALA A 179 20.78 -4.05 -7.39
CA ALA A 179 21.10 -2.63 -7.48
C ALA A 179 19.84 -1.75 -7.48
N TYR A 180 18.80 -2.14 -8.24
CA TYR A 180 17.51 -1.44 -8.26
C TYR A 180 16.79 -1.47 -6.92
N GLU A 181 16.77 -2.62 -6.26
CA GLU A 181 16.20 -2.75 -4.92
C GLU A 181 16.92 -1.83 -3.93
N SER A 182 18.27 -1.84 -3.92
CA SER A 182 19.07 -0.97 -3.07
C SER A 182 18.82 0.52 -3.32
N GLU A 183 18.66 0.91 -4.58
CA GLU A 183 18.32 2.28 -4.95
C GLU A 183 16.93 2.68 -4.45
N LEU A 184 15.93 1.81 -4.61
CA LEU A 184 14.57 2.08 -4.12
C LEU A 184 14.50 2.12 -2.59
N GLN A 185 15.24 1.25 -1.91
CA GLN A 185 15.40 1.30 -0.46
C GLN A 185 16.04 2.61 0.00
N THR A 186 17.00 3.14 -0.76
CA THR A 186 17.61 4.45 -0.49
C THR A 186 16.60 5.58 -0.63
N ILE A 187 15.76 5.55 -1.67
CA ILE A 187 14.66 6.52 -1.84
C ILE A 187 13.69 6.43 -0.66
N ALA A 188 13.28 5.22 -0.29
CA ALA A 188 12.37 4.99 0.83
C ALA A 188 12.96 5.50 2.15
N ALA A 189 14.23 5.23 2.44
CA ALA A 189 14.91 5.73 3.63
C ALA A 189 14.94 7.28 3.66
N ALA A 190 15.22 7.93 2.53
CA ALA A 190 15.20 9.38 2.43
C ALA A 190 13.81 9.98 2.65
N GLN A 191 12.74 9.32 2.18
CA GLN A 191 11.37 9.75 2.47
C GLN A 191 11.00 9.55 3.94
N GLY A 192 11.45 8.46 4.57
CA GLY A 192 11.30 8.25 6.01
C GLY A 192 11.99 9.35 6.82
N ASP A 193 13.21 9.73 6.44
CA ASP A 193 13.94 10.85 7.06
C ASP A 193 13.22 12.19 6.85
N ALA A 194 12.66 12.45 5.66
CA ALA A 194 11.89 13.65 5.39
C ALA A 194 10.60 13.71 6.23
N ALA A 195 9.92 12.58 6.44
CA ALA A 195 8.74 12.50 7.31
C ALA A 195 9.11 12.79 8.78
N LEU A 196 10.20 12.23 9.30
CA LEU A 196 10.67 12.57 10.65
C LEU A 196 11.11 14.04 10.79
N ALA A 197 11.67 14.64 9.73
CA ALA A 197 11.99 16.06 9.74
C ALA A 197 10.73 16.95 9.72
N ALA A 198 9.68 16.53 9.00
CA ALA A 198 8.38 17.21 9.01
C ALA A 198 7.72 17.11 10.41
N GLU A 199 7.77 15.93 11.02
CA GLU A 199 7.35 15.72 12.41
C GLU A 199 8.05 16.66 13.37
N GLU A 200 9.39 16.76 13.31
CA GLU A 200 10.16 17.64 14.19
C GLU A 200 9.72 19.10 14.06
N LYS A 201 9.58 19.56 12.81
CA LYS A 201 9.16 20.94 12.53
C LYS A 201 7.76 21.21 13.06
N ALA A 202 6.84 20.28 12.88
CA ALA A 202 5.48 20.39 13.37
C ALA A 202 5.45 20.35 14.92
N PHE A 203 6.18 19.41 15.52
CA PHE A 203 6.25 19.23 16.97
C PHE A 203 6.82 20.46 17.68
N THR A 204 7.93 21.02 17.18
CA THR A 204 8.54 22.25 17.71
C THR A 204 7.66 23.49 17.47
N GLY A 205 6.99 23.57 16.32
CA GLY A 205 6.04 24.65 16.02
C GLY A 205 4.75 24.63 16.85
N MET A 206 4.43 23.50 17.49
CA MET A 206 3.26 23.32 18.37
C MET A 206 3.51 23.64 19.85
N ALA A 207 4.66 24.22 20.19
CA ALA A 207 4.88 24.78 21.53
C ALA A 207 3.77 25.80 21.85
N GLY A 208 2.79 25.40 22.68
CA GLY A 208 1.65 26.23 23.07
C GLY A 208 0.36 26.10 22.25
N ARG A 209 0.27 25.23 21.23
CA ARG A 209 -0.98 24.95 20.50
C ARG A 209 -1.59 23.60 20.92
N PHE A 210 -2.92 23.52 20.94
CA PHE A 210 -3.68 22.36 21.43
C PHE A 210 -4.18 21.43 20.30
N SER A 211 -3.98 21.75 19.02
CA SER A 211 -4.53 20.97 17.91
C SER A 211 -3.53 19.94 17.36
N ALA A 212 -4.00 18.68 17.23
CA ALA A 212 -3.45 17.56 16.45
C ALA A 212 -1.92 17.46 16.39
N TYR A 213 -1.35 16.55 17.18
CA TYR A 213 0.09 16.27 17.17
C TYR A 213 0.48 15.52 15.89
N PRO A 214 1.72 15.71 15.38
CA PRO A 214 2.15 15.17 14.09
C PRO A 214 2.53 13.68 14.18
N VAL A 215 1.74 12.89 14.90
CA VAL A 215 1.94 11.45 15.11
C VAL A 215 1.88 10.70 13.77
N GLU A 216 1.04 11.17 12.84
CA GLU A 216 0.92 10.62 11.48
C GLU A 216 2.23 10.66 10.68
N ASP A 217 3.10 11.66 10.92
CA ASP A 217 4.38 11.74 10.21
C ASP A 217 5.39 10.70 10.74
N VAL A 218 5.29 10.30 12.01
CA VAL A 218 6.05 9.15 12.55
C VAL A 218 5.57 7.84 11.92
N GLU A 219 4.25 7.66 11.82
CA GLU A 219 3.67 6.47 11.19
C GLU A 219 4.08 6.39 9.71
N ARG A 220 4.00 7.51 8.99
CA ARG A 220 4.47 7.63 7.61
C ARG A 220 5.96 7.26 7.51
N ALA A 221 6.79 7.72 8.45
CA ALA A 221 8.20 7.34 8.49
C ALA A 221 8.39 5.83 8.71
N LYS A 222 7.62 5.19 9.61
CA LYS A 222 7.64 3.74 9.81
C LYS A 222 7.33 3.00 8.51
N SER A 223 6.28 3.39 7.79
CA SER A 223 5.92 2.76 6.51
C SER A 223 7.05 2.86 5.49
N TRP A 224 7.70 4.02 5.38
CA TRP A 224 8.85 4.20 4.50
C TRP A 224 10.07 3.37 4.92
N TYR A 225 10.37 3.31 6.22
CA TYR A 225 11.48 2.49 6.73
C TYR A 225 11.24 0.99 6.61
N GLN A 226 9.98 0.54 6.65
CA GLN A 226 9.63 -0.83 6.34
C GLN A 226 10.01 -1.19 4.89
N LEU A 227 9.74 -0.28 3.94
CA LEU A 227 10.17 -0.44 2.55
C LEU A 227 11.70 -0.40 2.39
N ALA A 228 12.39 0.36 3.24
CA ALA A 228 13.85 0.47 3.23
C ALA A 228 14.61 -0.72 3.85
N GLY A 229 13.93 -1.85 4.12
CA GLY A 229 14.56 -3.06 4.67
C GLY A 229 14.46 -3.19 6.20
N GLY A 230 13.56 -2.46 6.86
CA GLY A 230 13.13 -2.68 8.25
C GLY A 230 14.13 -2.28 9.34
N GLY A 231 15.45 -2.35 9.09
CA GLY A 231 16.49 -1.98 10.05
C GLY A 231 16.43 -0.52 10.50
N THR A 232 15.79 0.35 9.72
CA THR A 232 15.60 1.77 10.01
C THR A 232 14.32 2.08 10.79
N MET A 233 13.39 1.12 10.96
CA MET A 233 12.15 1.33 11.71
C MET A 233 12.42 1.74 13.16
N LYS A 234 13.51 1.23 13.75
CA LYS A 234 13.94 1.58 15.11
C LYS A 234 14.08 3.10 15.28
N ARG A 235 14.51 3.85 14.26
CA ARG A 235 14.65 5.31 14.33
C ARG A 235 13.31 6.02 14.56
N ALA A 236 12.26 5.59 13.85
CA ALA A 236 10.91 6.14 14.03
C ALA A 236 10.32 5.72 15.38
N THR A 237 10.52 4.47 15.81
CA THR A 237 10.10 3.99 17.13
C THR A 237 10.79 4.77 18.27
N ASP A 238 12.12 4.92 18.21
CA ASP A 238 12.89 5.69 19.20
C ASP A 238 12.42 7.15 19.24
N ARG A 239 12.14 7.74 18.07
CA ARG A 239 11.56 9.09 17.96
C ARG A 239 10.23 9.18 18.69
N ALA A 240 9.32 8.23 18.45
CA ALA A 240 8.02 8.18 19.09
C ALA A 240 8.15 8.07 20.62
N VAL A 241 9.02 7.18 21.11
CA VAL A 241 9.31 7.07 22.56
C VAL A 241 9.82 8.39 23.13
N ALA A 242 10.77 9.05 22.46
CA ALA A 242 11.33 10.31 22.93
C ALA A 242 10.26 11.42 23.04
N ARG A 243 9.30 11.47 22.09
CA ARG A 243 8.17 12.40 22.15
C ARG A 243 7.21 12.09 23.28
N GLY A 244 6.86 10.82 23.45
CA GLY A 244 6.07 10.37 24.60
C GLY A 244 6.75 10.73 25.92
N ASP A 245 8.06 10.51 26.04
CA ASP A 245 8.85 10.85 27.24
C ASP A 245 8.88 12.36 27.51
N GLN A 246 8.89 13.19 26.46
CA GLN A 246 8.83 14.64 26.59
C GLN A 246 7.44 15.11 27.05
N LEU A 247 6.38 14.65 26.38
CA LEU A 247 5.01 15.09 26.61
C LEU A 247 4.44 14.55 27.93
N SER A 248 4.81 13.34 28.35
CA SER A 248 4.33 12.72 29.60
C SER A 248 4.79 13.43 30.86
N LYS A 249 5.78 14.34 30.76
CA LYS A 249 6.21 15.20 31.88
C LYS A 249 5.19 16.29 32.20
N GLU A 250 4.45 16.75 31.19
CA GLU A 250 3.42 17.77 31.34
C GLU A 250 2.25 17.26 32.20
N THR A 251 1.37 18.18 32.59
CA THR A 251 0.14 17.84 33.33
C THR A 251 -1.11 18.31 32.59
N ILE A 252 -1.01 18.71 31.34
CA ILE A 252 -2.15 19.19 30.55
C ILE A 252 -2.80 17.97 29.87
N PRO A 253 -4.14 17.76 29.95
CA PRO A 253 -4.81 16.60 29.36
C PRO A 253 -4.39 16.32 27.91
N ALA A 254 -4.48 17.33 27.04
CA ALA A 254 -4.08 17.21 25.63
C ALA A 254 -2.60 16.85 25.40
N ARG A 255 -1.69 17.14 26.34
CA ARG A 255 -0.27 16.72 26.25
C ARG A 255 -0.11 15.26 26.68
N LEU A 256 -0.88 14.82 27.67
CA LEU A 256 -0.88 13.43 28.14
C LEU A 256 -1.50 12.49 27.09
N GLU A 257 -2.60 12.89 26.47
CA GLU A 257 -3.23 12.16 25.35
C GLU A 257 -2.23 11.96 24.20
N ALA A 258 -1.58 13.04 23.77
CA ALA A 258 -0.54 12.96 22.74
C ALA A 258 0.64 12.05 23.13
N ALA A 259 1.04 12.05 24.41
CA ALA A 259 2.08 11.14 24.89
C ALA A 259 1.64 9.66 24.72
N ILE A 260 0.37 9.36 24.99
CA ILE A 260 -0.22 8.03 24.78
C ILE A 260 -0.16 7.65 23.30
N ASP A 261 -0.58 8.54 22.40
CA ASP A 261 -0.57 8.30 20.95
C ASP A 261 0.84 7.97 20.43
N TYR A 262 1.85 8.75 20.86
CA TYR A 262 3.24 8.48 20.52
C TYR A 262 3.73 7.14 21.08
N TYR A 263 3.37 6.78 22.31
CA TYR A 263 3.73 5.48 22.86
C TYR A 263 3.02 4.32 22.15
N GLN A 264 1.77 4.49 21.70
CA GLN A 264 1.07 3.50 20.90
C GLN A 264 1.76 3.29 19.56
N GLN A 265 2.19 4.36 18.89
CA GLN A 265 3.00 4.24 17.66
C GLN A 265 4.35 3.56 17.89
N ALA A 266 4.87 3.62 19.11
CA ALA A 266 6.11 2.95 19.50
C ALA A 266 5.91 1.52 20.03
N ASP A 267 4.66 1.01 20.06
CA ASP A 267 4.28 -0.23 20.74
C ASP A 267 4.70 -0.28 22.23
N ALA A 268 4.86 0.89 22.86
CA ALA A 268 5.29 1.07 24.25
C ALA A 268 4.10 1.07 25.22
N THR A 269 3.30 0.00 25.20
CA THR A 269 2.02 -0.12 25.93
C THR A 269 2.15 0.14 27.44
N ALA A 270 3.23 -0.32 28.07
CA ALA A 270 3.50 -0.07 29.49
C ALA A 270 3.69 1.43 29.81
N LYS A 271 4.38 2.18 28.93
CA LYS A 271 4.56 3.63 29.09
C LYS A 271 3.24 4.37 28.86
N ALA A 272 2.46 3.95 27.87
CA ALA A 272 1.12 4.49 27.65
C ALA A 272 0.22 4.30 28.89
N GLN A 273 0.28 3.12 29.53
CA GLN A 273 -0.47 2.86 30.76
C GLN A 273 -0.01 3.77 31.91
N GLN A 274 1.30 3.99 32.09
CA GLN A 274 1.81 4.92 33.11
C GLN A 274 1.26 6.35 32.93
N VAL A 275 1.08 6.80 31.69
CA VAL A 275 0.47 8.10 31.41
C VAL A 275 -1.02 8.12 31.77
N ARG A 276 -1.77 7.05 31.47
CA ARG A 276 -3.18 6.91 31.89
C ARG A 276 -3.32 6.93 33.41
N ASP A 277 -2.47 6.20 34.12
CA ASP A 277 -2.48 6.17 35.59
C ASP A 277 -2.17 7.57 36.17
N LYS A 278 -1.21 8.28 35.57
CA LYS A 278 -0.93 9.68 35.92
C LYS A 278 -2.14 10.58 35.65
N ALA A 279 -2.79 10.46 34.50
CA ALA A 279 -4.00 11.22 34.17
C ALA A 279 -5.10 10.96 35.20
N LYS A 280 -5.38 9.68 35.52
CA LYS A 280 -6.33 9.32 36.57
C LYS A 280 -6.02 10.01 37.90
N ASN A 281 -4.77 9.99 38.36
CA ASN A 281 -4.38 10.64 39.62
C ASN A 281 -4.59 12.16 39.59
N LEU A 282 -4.37 12.81 38.44
CA LEU A 282 -4.67 14.24 38.25
C LEU A 282 -6.18 14.49 38.23
N GLY A 283 -6.97 13.59 37.63
CA GLY A 283 -8.43 13.61 37.66
C GLY A 283 -8.97 13.52 39.09
N ASP A 284 -8.49 12.55 39.87
CA ASP A 284 -8.83 12.37 41.28
C ASP A 284 -8.49 13.61 42.12
N ALA A 285 -7.38 14.30 41.83
CA ALA A 285 -7.01 15.53 42.51
C ALA A 285 -7.92 16.71 42.11
N ALA A 286 -8.21 16.88 40.81
CA ALA A 286 -9.09 17.93 40.32
C ALA A 286 -10.52 17.78 40.87
N ASP A 287 -11.02 16.55 40.93
CA ASP A 287 -12.34 16.22 41.49
C ASP A 287 -12.44 16.63 42.97
N ARG A 288 -11.44 16.27 43.79
CA ARG A 288 -11.41 16.67 45.21
C ARG A 288 -11.44 18.19 45.42
N THR A 289 -10.92 18.96 44.46
CA THR A 289 -10.94 20.43 44.51
C THR A 289 -12.20 21.05 43.89
N GLY A 290 -13.16 20.24 43.41
CA GLY A 290 -14.39 20.69 42.76
C GLY A 290 -14.20 21.18 41.33
N ASN A 291 -13.05 20.91 40.70
CA ASN A 291 -12.80 21.29 39.31
C ASN A 291 -13.28 20.18 38.37
N PHE A 292 -14.60 20.06 38.23
CA PHE A 292 -15.25 18.90 37.60
C PHE A 292 -14.96 18.76 36.11
N HIS A 293 -14.94 19.86 35.34
CA HIS A 293 -14.56 19.82 33.93
C HIS A 293 -13.14 19.29 33.75
N ARG A 294 -12.19 19.79 34.54
CA ARG A 294 -10.80 19.35 34.47
C ARG A 294 -10.63 17.90 34.92
N ALA A 295 -11.40 17.47 35.91
CA ALA A 295 -11.41 16.07 36.33
C ALA A 295 -11.91 15.16 35.20
N ALA A 296 -12.99 15.55 34.52
CA ALA A 296 -13.54 14.82 33.37
C ALA A 296 -12.53 14.69 32.22
N ASP A 297 -11.83 15.79 31.87
CA ASP A 297 -10.79 15.76 30.84
C ASP A 297 -9.70 14.72 31.16
N TYR A 298 -9.23 14.68 32.41
CA TYR A 298 -8.23 13.70 32.82
C TYR A 298 -8.76 12.26 32.85
N TYR A 299 -10.01 12.05 33.27
CA TYR A 299 -10.63 10.73 33.23
C TYR A 299 -10.80 10.22 31.80
N ASN A 300 -11.13 11.10 30.85
CA ASN A 300 -11.15 10.74 29.43
C ASN A 300 -9.76 10.28 28.93
N VAL A 301 -8.70 11.02 29.26
CA VAL A 301 -7.32 10.61 28.94
C VAL A 301 -6.93 9.27 29.58
N ALA A 302 -7.51 8.94 30.74
CA ALA A 302 -7.27 7.69 31.44
C ALA A 302 -8.12 6.51 30.91
N ASP A 303 -8.91 6.69 29.85
CA ASP A 303 -9.91 5.74 29.34
C ASP A 303 -10.99 5.38 30.39
N LEU A 304 -11.40 6.35 31.22
CA LEU A 304 -12.40 6.22 32.29
C LEU A 304 -13.64 7.09 32.04
N SER A 305 -14.23 6.97 30.84
CA SER A 305 -15.37 7.80 30.41
C SER A 305 -16.56 7.82 31.37
N ALA A 306 -16.92 6.67 31.96
CA ALA A 306 -17.99 6.61 32.95
C ALA A 306 -17.71 7.47 34.20
N GLN A 307 -16.44 7.60 34.61
CA GLN A 307 -16.06 8.50 35.70
C GLN A 307 -16.08 9.96 35.27
N ALA A 308 -15.69 10.24 34.02
CA ALA A 308 -15.79 11.57 33.43
C ALA A 308 -17.26 12.07 33.40
N ASP A 309 -18.18 11.22 32.96
CA ASP A 309 -19.62 11.54 32.93
C ASP A 309 -20.17 11.76 34.34
N ALA A 310 -19.79 10.90 35.29
CA ALA A 310 -20.24 11.01 36.68
C ALA A 310 -19.74 12.29 37.36
N VAL A 311 -18.49 12.71 37.11
CA VAL A 311 -17.95 13.94 37.70
C VAL A 311 -18.59 15.18 37.08
N MET A 312 -18.88 15.15 35.77
CA MET A 312 -19.62 16.21 35.08
C MET A 312 -21.04 16.38 35.64
N ALA A 313 -21.79 15.29 35.78
CA ALA A 313 -23.15 15.31 36.34
C ALA A 313 -23.19 15.88 37.76
N ARG A 314 -22.21 15.53 38.61
CA ARG A 314 -22.07 16.12 39.94
C ARG A 314 -21.77 17.62 39.88
N GLY A 315 -20.93 18.05 38.94
CA GLY A 315 -20.63 19.47 38.74
C GLY A 315 -21.84 20.29 38.32
N GLU A 316 -22.65 19.76 37.40
CA GLU A 316 -23.92 20.36 36.99
C GLU A 316 -24.88 20.48 38.18
N ALA A 317 -25.07 19.39 38.95
CA ALA A 317 -25.92 19.40 40.14
C ALA A 317 -25.47 20.43 41.19
N GLN A 318 -24.15 20.58 41.39
CA GLN A 318 -23.61 21.58 42.31
C GLN A 318 -23.81 23.01 41.79
N ALA A 319 -23.64 23.25 40.49
CA ALA A 319 -23.90 24.55 39.87
C ALA A 319 -25.38 24.94 40.00
N GLU A 320 -26.31 24.01 39.77
CA GLU A 320 -27.74 24.22 39.97
C GLU A 320 -28.09 24.53 41.43
N ALA A 321 -27.50 23.81 42.39
CA ALA A 321 -27.72 24.06 43.81
C ALA A 321 -27.23 25.46 44.23
N ASN A 322 -26.05 25.87 43.74
CA ASN A 322 -25.50 27.20 43.99
C ASN A 322 -26.36 28.30 43.37
N GLU A 323 -26.86 28.09 42.15
CA GLU A 323 -27.75 29.05 41.48
C GLU A 323 -29.07 29.23 42.24
N LYS A 324 -29.67 28.13 42.71
CA LYS A 324 -30.87 28.18 43.57
C LYS A 324 -30.61 28.97 44.85
N LYS A 325 -29.46 28.74 45.50
CA LYS A 325 -29.07 29.49 46.70
C LYS A 325 -28.90 30.98 46.42
N ARG A 326 -28.21 31.34 45.32
CA ARG A 326 -28.01 32.74 44.91
C ARG A 326 -29.34 33.46 44.64
N LYS A 327 -30.29 32.79 43.99
CA LYS A 327 -31.64 33.34 43.76
C LYS A 327 -32.37 33.58 45.07
N ALA A 328 -32.37 32.61 45.98
CA ALA A 328 -33.01 32.76 47.28
C ALA A 328 -32.41 33.91 48.11
N GLU A 329 -31.09 34.10 48.07
CA GLU A 329 -30.41 35.22 48.73
C GLU A 329 -30.73 36.57 48.07
N PHE A 330 -30.85 36.60 46.74
CA PHE A 330 -31.26 37.80 46.01
C PHE A 330 -32.70 38.20 46.32
N ASP A 331 -33.64 37.24 46.31
CA ASP A 331 -35.06 37.49 46.61
C ASP A 331 -35.23 38.02 48.04
N ALA A 332 -34.56 37.41 49.03
CA ALA A 332 -34.58 37.89 50.40
C ALA A 332 -34.02 39.32 50.53
N GLY A 333 -32.92 39.61 49.83
CA GLY A 333 -32.34 40.96 49.82
C GLY A 333 -33.24 41.99 49.12
N ALA A 334 -34.02 41.59 48.13
CA ALA A 334 -35.00 42.45 47.47
C ALA A 334 -36.17 42.78 48.41
N ASP A 335 -36.71 41.78 49.11
CA ASP A 335 -37.78 41.95 50.09
C ASP A 335 -37.36 42.91 51.23
N ASP A 336 -36.13 42.76 51.75
CA ASP A 336 -35.58 43.66 52.77
C ASP A 336 -35.47 45.11 52.26
N LEU A 337 -35.11 45.30 50.98
CA LEU A 337 -34.94 46.61 50.37
C LEU A 337 -36.28 47.29 50.07
N GLU A 338 -37.30 46.53 49.66
CA GLU A 338 -38.68 47.02 49.53
C GLU A 338 -39.21 47.48 50.90
N ALA A 339 -38.96 46.70 51.95
CA ALA A 339 -39.36 47.06 53.32
C ALA A 339 -38.67 48.33 53.83
N GLU A 340 -37.38 48.54 53.54
CA GLU A 340 -36.64 49.75 53.93
C GLU A 340 -37.09 51.01 53.17
N LEU A 341 -37.44 50.88 51.89
CA LEU A 341 -37.85 51.99 51.04
C LEU A 341 -39.33 52.36 51.17
N GLY A 342 -40.12 51.55 51.87
CA GLY A 342 -41.54 51.81 52.12
C GLY A 342 -42.43 51.66 50.89
N PHE A 343 -42.03 50.77 49.97
CA PHE A 343 -42.88 50.30 48.88
C PHE A 343 -43.82 49.19 49.34
#